data_AF-A0A1Q7NXC5-F1
#
_entry.id   AF-A0A1Q7NXC5-F1
#
_cell.length_a   1.000
_cell.length_b   1.000
_cell.length_c   1.000
_cell.angle_alpha   90.00
_cell.angle_beta   90.00
_cell.angle_gamma   90.00
#
_symmetry.space_group_name_H-M   'P 1'
#
loop_
_entity.id
_entity.type
_entity.pdbx_description
1 polymer ?
#
loop_
_entity_poly.entity_id
_entity_poly.type
_entity_poly.pdbx_seq_one_letter_code
_entity_poly.pdbx_strand_id
1 'polypeptide(L)'
;MNERILVVDDTPANIQTVAAILKGKGYQLSVATNGKQALDALTKIRPDLILLDVMMPELDGFETCQRIKSSEAWRDIPIIFLTAKTDTADIVKGFEMGAVDYVGKPFNAHELLARVSTHLTVDQLRRSLALKNVELARAHELVRRAFGRYVSEEVAESLLRDPEGLELGGEERDATILMSDLRGFTAMAERLAPRDVIEVLNLYLETMVDVIGRYEGTIDEIIGDAILVIFGAPVACSDHAAKAVACGLAMQLAMTDVNGRLAAKNGIQLEMGIGIHTGRVIVGNIGSLRRTKYAAVGSNVNLAGRVESFTTGGQVLITEAARAGIAASLRIDGQFQVEPKGAARSLQLFEVGGIGEPFTLSLPQRSAPLRPLAQPLAVQFTVLEEKFVGRTVYDGHLIEVSDAEARLRSPLALAILSNLKITVATSALGNPAGEIYGKVLDATRIRFTSATPELRAWMSGRIP
;
A
#
# COMPACT_ATOMS: atom_id res chain seq x y z
N MET A 1 43.37 0.10 27.39
CA MET A 1 42.74 1.41 27.25
C MET A 1 43.50 2.15 26.18
N ASN A 2 42.80 2.65 25.17
CA ASN A 2 43.38 3.41 24.05
C ASN A 2 42.81 4.85 23.99
N GLU A 3 42.07 5.23 25.03
CA GLU A 3 41.40 6.51 25.17
C GLU A 3 42.44 7.62 25.32
N ARG A 4 42.21 8.73 24.61
CA ARG A 4 43.12 9.87 24.57
C ARG A 4 42.59 11.01 25.43
N ILE A 5 43.39 11.44 26.40
CA ILE A 5 43.05 12.55 27.29
C ILE A 5 43.94 13.74 26.96
N LEU A 6 43.33 14.90 26.74
CA LEU A 6 44.03 16.17 26.61
C LEU A 6 44.09 16.84 27.99
N VAL A 7 45.29 17.05 28.51
CA VAL A 7 45.53 17.76 29.78
C VAL A 7 45.98 19.18 29.46
N VAL A 8 45.29 20.16 30.00
CA VAL A 8 45.56 21.58 29.76
C VAL A 8 45.74 22.29 31.10
N ASP A 9 46.96 22.74 31.38
CA ASP A 9 47.31 23.46 32.61
C ASP A 9 48.59 24.28 32.34
N ASP A 10 48.69 25.50 32.83
CA ASP A 10 49.83 26.39 32.59
C ASP A 10 51.05 26.04 33.46
N THR A 11 50.83 25.25 34.53
CA THR A 11 51.83 24.90 35.51
C THR A 11 52.39 23.49 35.21
N PRO A 12 53.68 23.37 34.81
CA PRO A 12 54.26 22.07 34.43
C PRO A 12 54.19 21.00 35.53
N ALA A 13 54.23 21.40 36.80
CA ALA A 13 54.13 20.47 37.93
C ALA A 13 52.75 19.77 37.98
N ASN A 14 51.65 20.50 37.74
CA ASN A 14 50.30 19.94 37.70
C ASN A 14 50.15 18.93 36.56
N ILE A 15 50.64 19.29 35.37
CA ILE A 15 50.68 18.38 34.21
C ILE A 15 51.42 17.10 34.57
N GLN A 16 52.60 17.19 35.18
CA GLN A 16 53.40 16.02 35.55
C GLN A 16 52.66 15.13 36.56
N THR A 17 52.01 15.69 37.56
CA THR A 17 51.21 14.94 38.55
C THR A 17 50.03 14.23 37.89
N VAL A 18 49.21 14.94 37.10
CA VAL A 18 48.08 14.35 36.37
C VAL A 18 48.57 13.27 35.40
N ALA A 19 49.67 13.53 34.69
CA ALA A 19 50.23 12.58 33.74
C ALA A 19 50.74 11.30 34.43
N ALA A 20 51.38 11.41 35.60
CA ALA A 20 51.79 10.25 36.38
C ALA A 20 50.59 9.40 36.83
N ILE A 21 49.51 10.04 37.31
CA ILE A 21 48.30 9.34 37.75
C ILE A 21 47.64 8.60 36.57
N LEU A 22 47.47 9.26 35.42
CA LEU A 22 46.73 8.71 34.28
C LEU A 22 47.56 7.69 33.47
N LYS A 23 48.87 7.91 33.27
CA LYS A 23 49.74 6.94 32.56
C LYS A 23 49.78 5.60 33.28
N GLY A 24 49.70 5.58 34.61
CA GLY A 24 49.64 4.35 35.40
C GLY A 24 48.42 3.46 35.10
N LYS A 25 47.40 3.98 34.40
CA LYS A 25 46.20 3.24 33.93
C LYS A 25 46.16 3.00 32.42
N GLY A 26 47.20 3.42 31.69
CA GLY A 26 47.34 3.15 30.26
C GLY A 26 46.62 4.13 29.33
N TYR A 27 46.21 5.30 29.80
CA TYR A 27 45.64 6.35 28.94
C TYR A 27 46.69 6.99 28.03
N GLN A 28 46.31 7.36 26.81
CA GLN A 28 47.16 8.16 25.93
C GLN A 28 47.01 9.64 26.28
N LEU A 29 48.11 10.34 26.56
CA LEU A 29 48.05 11.73 26.99
C LEU A 29 48.57 12.68 25.91
N SER A 30 47.84 13.78 25.71
CA SER A 30 48.31 14.97 25.01
C SER A 30 48.27 16.13 25.99
N VAL A 31 49.18 17.09 25.82
CA VAL A 31 49.35 18.20 26.76
C VAL A 31 49.29 19.52 26.02
N ALA A 32 48.63 20.50 26.62
CA ALA A 32 48.70 21.91 26.23
C ALA A 32 48.95 22.77 27.49
N THR A 33 49.60 23.92 27.31
CA THR A 33 49.99 24.80 28.44
C THR A 33 49.16 26.09 28.52
N ASN A 34 48.19 26.26 27.63
CA ASN A 34 47.20 27.34 27.67
C ASN A 34 46.00 27.00 26.76
N GLY A 35 44.94 27.79 26.84
CA GLY A 35 43.72 27.58 26.05
C GLY A 35 43.93 27.62 24.53
N LYS A 36 44.85 28.47 24.03
CA LYS A 36 45.14 28.57 22.58
C LYS A 36 45.79 27.30 22.04
N GLN A 37 46.82 26.79 22.75
CA GLN A 37 47.45 25.51 22.41
C GLN A 37 46.47 24.35 22.50
N ALA A 38 45.52 24.38 23.44
CA ALA A 38 44.48 23.36 23.55
C ALA A 38 43.58 23.35 22.32
N LEU A 39 43.10 24.51 21.87
CA LEU A 39 42.30 24.63 20.65
C LEU A 39 43.10 24.22 19.41
N ASP A 40 44.37 24.63 19.29
CA ASP A 40 45.26 24.19 18.21
C ASP A 40 45.47 22.67 18.22
N ALA A 41 45.58 22.06 19.41
CA ALA A 41 45.69 20.61 19.54
C ALA A 41 44.41 19.89 19.05
N LEU A 42 43.22 20.43 19.34
CA LEU A 42 41.94 19.85 18.88
C LEU A 42 41.77 19.82 17.35
N THR A 43 42.53 20.66 16.63
CA THR A 43 42.57 20.58 15.15
C THR A 43 43.37 19.38 14.63
N LYS A 44 44.30 18.84 15.44
CA LYS A 44 45.22 17.76 15.07
C LYS A 44 44.82 16.42 15.66
N ILE A 45 44.21 16.45 16.84
CA ILE A 45 43.80 15.26 17.59
C ILE A 45 42.36 15.41 18.09
N ARG A 46 41.64 14.31 18.16
CA ARG A 46 40.32 14.25 18.81
C ARG A 46 40.46 13.49 20.13
N PRO A 47 40.56 14.16 21.29
CA PRO A 47 40.57 13.48 22.58
C PRO A 47 39.18 12.96 22.94
N ASP A 48 39.16 11.92 23.78
CA ASP A 48 37.95 11.35 24.36
C ASP A 48 37.52 12.11 25.63
N LEU A 49 38.44 12.82 26.28
CA LEU A 49 38.18 13.68 27.44
C LEU A 49 39.22 14.80 27.55
N ILE A 50 38.81 15.96 28.04
CA ILE A 50 39.70 17.10 28.31
C ILE A 50 39.72 17.38 29.82
N LEU A 51 40.92 17.41 30.39
CA LEU A 51 41.17 17.95 31.74
C LEU A 51 41.70 19.37 31.57
N LEU A 52 40.95 20.35 32.07
CA LEU A 52 41.19 21.76 31.75
C LEU A 52 41.35 22.57 33.02
N ASP A 53 42.50 23.20 33.22
CA ASP A 53 42.69 24.15 34.31
C ASP A 53 41.81 25.39 34.10
N VAL A 54 41.22 25.87 35.19
CA VAL A 54 40.37 27.06 35.18
C VAL A 54 41.21 28.33 35.05
N MET A 55 42.34 28.40 35.77
CA MET A 55 43.15 29.60 35.89
C MET A 55 44.40 29.49 35.02
N MET A 56 44.36 30.06 33.81
CA MET A 56 45.50 30.08 32.89
C MET A 56 45.71 31.48 32.29
N PRO A 57 46.95 31.86 31.91
CA PRO A 57 47.23 33.10 31.20
C PRO A 57 46.56 33.15 29.82
N GLU A 58 46.32 34.38 29.36
CA GLU A 58 45.70 34.69 28.06
C GLU A 58 44.24 34.20 27.96
N LEU A 59 44.04 32.94 27.59
CA LEU A 59 42.73 32.33 27.42
C LEU A 59 42.48 31.38 28.59
N ASP A 60 41.62 31.79 29.52
CA ASP A 60 41.30 31.01 30.72
C ASP A 60 40.53 29.72 30.39
N GLY A 61 40.39 28.83 31.37
CA GLY A 61 39.71 27.55 31.18
C GLY A 61 38.23 27.69 30.83
N PHE A 62 37.58 28.73 31.34
CA PHE A 62 36.17 28.99 31.11
C PHE A 62 35.89 29.43 29.68
N GLU A 63 36.64 30.41 29.17
CA GLU A 63 36.57 30.83 27.76
C GLU A 63 36.98 29.70 26.81
N THR A 64 37.99 28.91 27.19
CA THR A 64 38.41 27.73 26.41
C THR A 64 37.28 26.70 26.31
N CYS A 65 36.65 26.36 27.43
CA CYS A 65 35.50 25.45 27.47
C CYS A 65 34.36 25.95 26.59
N GLN A 66 33.99 27.22 26.72
CA GLN A 66 32.92 27.83 25.93
C GLN A 66 33.19 27.72 24.42
N ARG A 67 34.44 27.98 23.97
CA ARG A 67 34.82 27.84 22.55
C ARG A 67 34.72 26.39 22.07
N ILE A 68 35.12 25.42 22.89
CA ILE A 68 35.01 23.99 22.56
C ILE A 68 33.54 23.58 22.45
N LYS A 69 32.71 23.99 23.41
CA LYS A 69 31.27 23.68 23.44
C LYS A 69 30.45 24.39 22.36
N SER A 70 30.94 25.51 21.84
CA SER A 70 30.33 26.20 20.70
C SER A 70 30.68 25.58 19.34
N SER A 71 31.66 24.66 19.29
CA SER A 71 32.09 24.01 18.05
C SER A 71 31.32 22.72 17.78
N GLU A 72 30.69 22.60 16.62
CA GLU A 72 29.98 21.36 16.23
C GLU A 72 30.90 20.13 16.22
N ALA A 73 32.18 20.31 15.91
CA ALA A 73 33.16 19.22 15.84
C ALA A 73 33.57 18.68 17.22
N TRP A 74 33.51 19.50 18.27
CA TRP A 74 34.13 19.20 19.58
C TRP A 74 33.19 19.34 20.77
N ARG A 75 31.96 19.87 20.58
CA ARG A 75 31.01 20.15 21.66
C ARG A 75 30.68 18.94 22.54
N ASP A 76 30.74 17.74 21.98
CA ASP A 76 30.39 16.51 22.67
C ASP A 76 31.54 15.94 23.53
N ILE A 77 32.76 16.46 23.39
CA ILE A 77 33.90 15.98 24.18
C ILE A 77 33.70 16.36 25.65
N PRO A 78 33.71 15.42 26.61
CA PRO A 78 33.57 15.74 28.03
C PRO A 78 34.76 16.56 28.51
N ILE A 79 34.47 17.65 29.24
CA ILE A 79 35.46 18.53 29.85
C ILE A 79 35.30 18.46 31.36
N ILE A 80 36.38 18.11 32.05
CA ILE A 80 36.46 18.14 33.52
C ILE A 80 37.41 19.27 33.91
N PHE A 81 36.92 20.22 34.71
CA PHE A 81 37.75 21.31 35.18
C PHE A 81 38.73 20.88 36.27
N LEU A 82 39.94 21.41 36.26
CA LEU A 82 40.91 21.31 37.35
C LEU A 82 40.89 22.66 38.08
N THR A 83 40.57 22.67 39.38
CA THR A 83 40.38 23.93 40.12
C THR A 83 41.12 23.94 41.45
N ALA A 84 41.74 25.07 41.80
CA ALA A 84 42.27 25.35 43.14
C ALA A 84 41.21 25.91 44.09
N LYS A 85 40.07 26.40 43.55
CA LYS A 85 38.97 26.98 44.32
C LYS A 85 37.80 25.99 44.37
N THR A 86 37.39 25.64 45.59
CA THR A 86 36.17 24.87 45.86
C THR A 86 34.98 25.77 46.16
N ASP A 87 35.03 27.05 45.79
CA ASP A 87 33.90 27.97 45.96
C ASP A 87 32.75 27.52 45.05
N THR A 88 31.55 27.45 45.61
CA THR A 88 30.36 26.95 44.92
C THR A 88 30.01 27.79 43.70
N ALA A 89 30.32 29.09 43.70
CA ALA A 89 30.06 29.98 42.57
C ALA A 89 30.87 29.62 41.30
N ASP A 90 32.15 29.28 41.45
CA ASP A 90 33.03 28.92 40.32
C ASP A 90 32.65 27.55 39.72
N ILE A 91 32.20 26.62 40.57
CA ILE A 91 31.72 25.30 40.17
C ILE A 91 30.43 25.42 39.35
N VAL A 92 29.46 26.22 39.82
CA VAL A 92 28.19 26.46 39.13
C VAL A 92 28.46 27.06 37.74
N LYS A 93 29.31 28.09 37.68
CA LYS A 93 29.71 28.71 36.41
C LYS A 93 30.30 27.67 35.44
N GLY A 94 31.16 26.77 35.92
CA GLY A 94 31.76 25.72 35.10
C GLY A 94 30.74 24.79 34.44
N PHE A 95 29.71 24.37 35.19
CA PHE A 95 28.63 23.54 34.65
C PHE A 95 27.75 24.29 33.65
N GLU A 96 27.46 25.58 33.89
CA GLU A 96 26.70 26.42 32.96
C GLU A 96 27.40 26.56 31.59
N MET A 97 28.73 26.50 31.57
CA MET A 97 29.51 26.52 30.32
C MET A 97 29.66 25.15 29.66
N GLY A 98 29.06 24.10 30.23
CA GLY A 98 28.99 22.76 29.64
C GLY A 98 30.09 21.80 30.07
N ALA A 99 30.88 22.12 31.09
CA ALA A 99 31.73 21.11 31.71
C ALA A 99 30.88 20.02 32.35
N VAL A 100 31.38 18.79 32.33
CA VAL A 100 30.66 17.63 32.88
C VAL A 100 31.04 17.36 34.33
N ASP A 101 32.17 17.92 34.79
CA ASP A 101 32.63 17.79 36.17
C ASP A 101 33.80 18.73 36.53
N TYR A 102 34.27 18.63 37.77
CA TYR A 102 35.51 19.25 38.24
C TYR A 102 36.31 18.32 39.17
N VAL A 103 37.61 18.60 39.32
CA VAL A 103 38.54 17.95 40.26
C VAL A 103 39.33 19.03 41.00
N GLY A 104 39.37 18.95 42.33
CA GLY A 104 40.11 19.90 43.18
C GLY A 104 41.63 19.67 43.19
N LYS A 105 42.40 20.76 43.28
CA LYS A 105 43.85 20.78 43.56
C LYS A 105 44.05 20.94 45.09
N PRO A 106 44.99 20.20 45.74
CA PRO A 106 45.91 19.21 45.17
C PRO A 106 45.19 17.93 44.76
N PHE A 107 45.63 17.32 43.65
CA PHE A 107 44.92 16.18 43.05
C PHE A 107 44.98 14.91 43.90
N ASN A 108 43.81 14.37 44.24
CA ASN A 108 43.70 13.01 44.76
C ASN A 108 43.65 12.02 43.58
N ALA A 109 44.58 11.06 43.54
CA ALA A 109 44.68 10.10 42.45
C ALA A 109 43.41 9.23 42.29
N HIS A 110 42.76 8.84 43.38
CA HIS A 110 41.55 8.02 43.32
C HIS A 110 40.36 8.84 42.79
N GLU A 111 40.22 10.10 43.23
CA GLU A 111 39.16 10.99 42.77
C GLU A 111 39.29 11.29 41.28
N LEU A 112 40.48 11.70 40.84
CA LEU A 112 40.75 12.03 39.44
C LEU A 112 40.46 10.83 38.53
N LEU A 113 40.93 9.65 38.90
CA LEU A 113 40.71 8.42 38.12
C LEU A 113 39.24 8.01 38.09
N ALA A 114 38.53 8.12 39.21
CA ALA A 114 37.11 7.79 39.27
C ALA A 114 36.31 8.70 38.32
N ARG A 115 36.49 10.02 38.41
CA ARG A 115 35.78 10.99 37.56
C ARG A 115 36.10 10.83 36.09
N VAL A 116 37.38 10.67 35.74
CA VAL A 116 37.81 10.44 34.34
C VAL A 116 37.17 9.15 33.79
N SER A 117 37.26 8.04 34.51
CA SER A 117 36.70 6.75 34.09
C SER A 117 35.18 6.80 33.93
N THR A 118 34.48 7.44 34.87
CA THR A 118 33.03 7.62 34.82
C THR A 118 32.61 8.39 33.57
N HIS A 119 33.21 9.55 33.29
CA HIS A 119 32.79 10.38 32.16
C HIS A 119 33.19 9.79 30.81
N LEU A 120 34.32 9.08 30.71
CA LEU A 120 34.65 8.29 29.52
C LEU A 120 33.61 7.17 29.28
N THR A 121 33.21 6.45 30.32
CA THR A 121 32.19 5.39 30.23
C THR A 121 30.84 5.96 29.80
N VAL A 122 30.42 7.09 30.37
CA VAL A 122 29.16 7.76 30.02
C VAL A 122 29.15 8.20 28.57
N ASP A 123 30.22 8.83 28.08
CA ASP A 123 30.34 9.23 26.68
C ASP A 123 30.32 8.01 25.73
N GLN A 124 31.04 6.93 26.08
CA GLN A 124 31.04 5.69 25.30
C GLN A 124 29.64 5.06 25.21
N LEU A 125 28.91 5.01 26.32
CA LEU A 125 27.53 4.49 26.36
C LEU A 125 26.58 5.37 25.55
N ARG A 126 26.71 6.71 25.63
CA ARG A 126 25.91 7.65 24.83
C ARG A 126 26.14 7.44 23.33
N ARG A 127 27.40 7.32 22.90
CA ARG A 127 27.75 7.04 21.49
C ARG A 127 27.20 5.69 21.03
N SER A 128 27.31 4.65 21.85
CA SER A 128 26.76 3.31 21.56
C SER A 128 25.24 3.33 21.42
N LEU A 129 24.53 4.04 22.33
CA LEU A 129 23.09 4.19 22.26
C LEU A 129 22.65 4.93 21.01
N ALA A 130 23.33 6.02 20.64
CA ALA A 130 23.04 6.77 19.42
C ALA A 130 23.17 5.88 18.16
N LEU A 131 24.23 5.06 18.08
CA LEU A 131 24.40 4.10 16.98
C LEU A 131 23.29 3.06 16.95
N LYS A 132 22.95 2.46 18.09
CA LYS A 132 21.86 1.47 18.18
C LYS A 132 20.51 2.07 17.79
N ASN A 133 20.23 3.32 18.14
CA ASN A 133 18.99 3.99 17.74
C ASN A 133 18.89 4.15 16.23
N VAL A 134 20.01 4.47 15.55
CA VAL A 134 20.05 4.55 14.08
C VAL A 134 19.84 3.17 13.45
N GLU A 135 20.47 2.13 13.99
CA GLU A 135 20.28 0.74 13.52
C GLU A 135 18.84 0.28 13.70
N LEU A 136 18.24 0.57 14.86
CA LEU A 136 16.85 0.23 15.17
C LEU A 136 15.88 0.93 14.22
N ALA A 137 16.08 2.22 13.96
CA ALA A 137 15.26 2.98 13.02
C ALA A 137 15.33 2.38 11.60
N ARG A 138 16.52 1.98 11.15
CA ARG A 138 16.69 1.30 9.85
C ARG A 138 16.01 -0.08 9.82
N ALA A 139 16.12 -0.84 10.89
CA ALA A 139 15.48 -2.15 11.01
C ALA A 139 13.95 -2.01 10.97
N HIS A 140 13.38 -1.05 11.71
CA HIS A 140 11.94 -0.75 11.70
C HIS A 140 11.45 -0.38 10.29
N GLU A 141 12.18 0.46 9.58
CA GLU A 141 11.82 0.86 8.21
C GLU A 141 11.87 -0.33 7.24
N LEU A 142 12.88 -1.20 7.37
CA LEU A 142 12.99 -2.41 6.57
C LEU A 142 11.81 -3.35 6.80
N VAL A 143 11.44 -3.55 8.07
CA VAL A 143 10.27 -4.36 8.44
C VAL A 143 9.00 -3.74 7.87
N ARG A 144 8.75 -2.44 8.07
CA ARG A 144 7.56 -1.74 7.53
C ARG A 144 7.47 -1.92 6.02
N ARG A 145 8.56 -1.70 5.29
CA ARG A 145 8.61 -1.85 3.83
C ARG A 145 8.40 -3.29 3.36
N ALA A 146 8.93 -4.26 4.09
CA ALA A 146 8.73 -5.68 3.78
C ALA A 146 7.27 -6.09 4.00
N PHE A 147 6.67 -5.67 5.12
CA PHE A 147 5.26 -5.94 5.43
C PHE A 147 4.30 -5.27 4.45
N GLY A 148 4.53 -4.00 4.07
CA GLY A 148 3.70 -3.29 3.10
C GLY A 148 3.61 -3.94 1.70
N ARG A 149 4.50 -4.90 1.37
CA ARG A 149 4.39 -5.71 0.15
C ARG A 149 3.38 -6.85 0.26
N TYR A 150 2.99 -7.23 1.47
CA TYR A 150 2.18 -8.41 1.77
C TYR A 150 0.89 -8.08 2.53
N VAL A 151 0.79 -6.91 3.14
CA VAL A 151 -0.39 -6.37 3.81
C VAL A 151 -0.57 -4.90 3.46
N SER A 152 -1.80 -4.37 3.47
CA SER A 152 -2.02 -2.94 3.21
C SER A 152 -1.36 -2.07 4.28
N GLU A 153 -1.09 -0.81 3.96
CA GLU A 153 -0.46 0.14 4.88
C GLU A 153 -1.29 0.32 6.15
N GLU A 154 -2.63 0.34 6.01
CA GLU A 154 -3.57 0.48 7.13
C GLU A 154 -3.52 -0.74 8.06
N VAL A 155 -3.43 -1.95 7.49
CA VAL A 155 -3.30 -3.19 8.26
C VAL A 155 -1.94 -3.22 8.96
N ALA A 156 -0.85 -2.85 8.25
CA ALA A 156 0.49 -2.78 8.84
C ALA A 156 0.54 -1.79 10.01
N GLU A 157 -0.02 -0.59 9.86
CA GLU A 157 -0.08 0.40 10.94
C GLU A 157 -0.90 -0.09 12.13
N SER A 158 -2.04 -0.74 11.89
CA SER A 158 -2.86 -1.32 12.95
C SER A 158 -2.08 -2.39 13.72
N LEU A 159 -1.40 -3.29 13.01
CA LEU A 159 -0.60 -4.38 13.60
C LEU A 159 0.61 -3.87 14.40
N LEU A 160 1.23 -2.77 13.97
CA LEU A 160 2.36 -2.15 14.68
C LEU A 160 1.93 -1.39 15.93
N ARG A 161 0.72 -0.81 15.95
CA ARG A 161 0.18 -0.08 17.11
C ARG A 161 -0.30 -1.01 18.22
N ASP A 162 -0.95 -2.12 17.85
CA ASP A 162 -1.46 -3.09 18.80
C ASP A 162 -1.17 -4.53 18.33
N PRO A 163 0.01 -5.08 18.67
CA PRO A 163 0.37 -6.45 18.35
C PRO A 163 -0.44 -7.50 19.13
N GLU A 164 -1.18 -7.12 20.18
CA GLU A 164 -2.02 -8.02 20.96
C GLU A 164 -3.48 -8.04 20.46
N GLY A 165 -3.93 -7.00 19.75
CA GLY A 165 -5.16 -6.99 18.93
C GLY A 165 -5.17 -8.04 17.80
N LEU A 166 -4.11 -8.85 17.69
CA LEU A 166 -3.92 -10.00 16.80
C LEU A 166 -4.60 -11.29 17.26
N GLU A 167 -5.38 -11.28 18.35
CA GLU A 167 -6.13 -12.48 18.76
C GLU A 167 -6.94 -13.05 17.58
N LEU A 168 -6.85 -14.38 17.40
CA LEU A 168 -7.65 -15.08 16.40
C LEU A 168 -9.12 -14.82 16.68
N GLY A 169 -9.81 -14.24 15.71
CA GLY A 169 -11.14 -13.72 15.90
C GLY A 169 -11.45 -12.64 14.89
N GLY A 170 -12.71 -12.26 14.83
CA GLY A 170 -13.15 -11.14 14.04
C GLY A 170 -14.29 -10.45 14.73
N GLU A 171 -14.43 -9.16 14.44
CA GLU A 171 -15.58 -8.38 14.84
C GLU A 171 -16.62 -8.39 13.72
N GLU A 172 -17.90 -8.44 14.10
CA GLU A 172 -18.98 -8.23 13.13
C GLU A 172 -19.09 -6.73 12.87
N ARG A 173 -18.97 -6.34 11.59
CA ARG A 173 -18.99 -4.94 11.17
C ARG A 173 -19.78 -4.77 9.89
N ASP A 174 -20.50 -3.66 9.79
CA ASP A 174 -21.06 -3.21 8.51
C ASP A 174 -19.93 -2.71 7.60
N ALA A 175 -19.76 -3.35 6.45
CA ALA A 175 -18.73 -3.01 5.48
C ALA A 175 -19.28 -3.12 4.05
N THR A 176 -18.60 -2.47 3.11
CA THR A 176 -18.87 -2.65 1.69
C THR A 176 -17.78 -3.50 1.07
N ILE A 177 -18.20 -4.54 0.36
CA ILE A 177 -17.34 -5.45 -0.37
C ILE A 177 -17.43 -5.12 -1.86
N LEU A 178 -16.29 -4.88 -2.48
CA LEU A 178 -16.13 -4.75 -3.93
C LEU A 178 -15.39 -5.99 -4.43
N MET A 179 -15.94 -6.63 -5.47
CA MET A 179 -15.28 -7.68 -6.21
C MET A 179 -15.13 -7.24 -7.66
N SER A 180 -13.95 -7.41 -8.23
CA SER A 180 -13.71 -7.23 -9.67
C SER A 180 -13.08 -8.47 -10.30
N ASP A 181 -13.32 -8.66 -11.59
CA ASP A 181 -12.81 -9.80 -12.37
C ASP A 181 -12.61 -9.39 -13.84
N LEU A 182 -11.59 -9.94 -14.52
CA LEU A 182 -11.33 -9.64 -15.93
C LEU A 182 -12.10 -10.60 -16.86
N ARG A 183 -12.94 -10.02 -17.71
CA ARG A 183 -13.78 -10.79 -18.63
C ARG A 183 -12.95 -11.49 -19.69
N GLY A 184 -13.04 -12.82 -19.70
CA GLY A 184 -12.38 -13.68 -20.69
C GLY A 184 -10.87 -13.81 -20.49
N PHE A 185 -10.32 -13.35 -19.35
CA PHE A 185 -8.88 -13.38 -19.10
C PHE A 185 -8.30 -14.79 -19.10
N THR A 186 -8.95 -15.76 -18.44
CA THR A 186 -8.50 -17.16 -18.43
C THR A 186 -8.32 -17.73 -19.84
N ALA A 187 -9.30 -17.51 -20.72
CA ALA A 187 -9.24 -17.98 -22.11
C ALA A 187 -8.15 -17.25 -22.93
N MET A 188 -7.87 -16.00 -22.60
CA MET A 188 -6.77 -15.24 -23.19
C MET A 188 -5.41 -15.75 -22.70
N ALA A 189 -5.28 -16.03 -21.40
CA ALA A 189 -4.04 -16.49 -20.78
C ALA A 189 -3.57 -17.85 -21.34
N GLU A 190 -4.49 -18.73 -21.74
CA GLU A 190 -4.17 -19.99 -22.43
C GLU A 190 -3.51 -19.80 -23.80
N ARG A 191 -3.70 -18.64 -24.45
CA ARG A 191 -3.19 -18.35 -25.79
C ARG A 191 -1.88 -17.55 -25.77
N LEU A 192 -1.51 -16.98 -24.63
CA LEU A 192 -0.34 -16.13 -24.47
C LEU A 192 0.84 -16.91 -23.87
N ALA A 193 2.04 -16.43 -24.11
CA ALA A 193 3.21 -16.95 -23.40
C ALA A 193 3.12 -16.56 -21.91
N PRO A 194 3.58 -17.41 -20.97
CA PRO A 194 3.49 -17.13 -19.53
C PRO A 194 4.07 -15.78 -19.11
N ARG A 195 5.14 -15.33 -19.78
CA ARG A 195 5.77 -14.03 -19.54
C ARG A 195 4.83 -12.87 -19.86
N ASP A 196 4.10 -12.96 -20.97
CA ASP A 196 3.18 -11.92 -21.41
C ASP A 196 1.95 -11.88 -20.50
N VAL A 197 1.48 -13.04 -20.03
CA VAL A 197 0.38 -13.13 -19.05
C VAL A 197 0.75 -12.40 -17.75
N ILE A 198 1.94 -12.66 -17.22
CA ILE A 198 2.43 -12.00 -15.99
C ILE A 198 2.55 -10.50 -16.20
N GLU A 199 3.05 -10.07 -17.35
CA GLU A 199 3.19 -8.64 -17.66
C GLU A 199 1.84 -7.93 -17.78
N VAL A 200 0.87 -8.53 -18.46
CA VAL A 200 -0.51 -8.01 -18.55
C VAL A 200 -1.13 -7.91 -17.16
N LEU A 201 -1.00 -8.97 -16.36
CA LEU A 201 -1.57 -9.03 -15.02
C LEU A 201 -0.93 -7.99 -14.09
N ASN A 202 0.39 -7.86 -14.10
CA ASN A 202 1.10 -6.89 -13.25
C ASN A 202 0.72 -5.45 -13.59
N LEU A 203 0.63 -5.10 -14.88
CA LEU A 203 0.23 -3.74 -15.29
C LEU A 203 -1.20 -3.41 -14.84
N TYR A 204 -2.12 -4.37 -14.98
CA TYR A 204 -3.49 -4.24 -14.51
C TYR A 204 -3.52 -4.08 -12.98
N LEU A 205 -2.90 -5.01 -12.24
CA LEU A 205 -2.91 -5.01 -10.77
C LEU A 205 -2.25 -3.75 -10.20
N GLU A 206 -1.11 -3.31 -10.72
CA GLU A 206 -0.44 -2.08 -10.29
C GLU A 206 -1.39 -0.87 -10.40
N THR A 207 -2.05 -0.73 -11.55
CA THR A 207 -2.99 0.39 -11.77
C THR A 207 -4.21 0.29 -10.83
N MET A 208 -4.76 -0.91 -10.64
CA MET A 208 -5.93 -1.09 -9.78
C MET A 208 -5.61 -0.87 -8.30
N VAL A 209 -4.47 -1.38 -7.82
CA VAL A 209 -4.00 -1.18 -6.43
C VAL A 209 -3.84 0.31 -6.14
N ASP A 210 -3.23 1.07 -7.04
CA ASP A 210 -3.08 2.52 -6.91
C ASP A 210 -4.42 3.25 -6.83
N VAL A 211 -5.42 2.84 -7.63
CA VAL A 211 -6.76 3.43 -7.58
C VAL A 211 -7.44 3.08 -6.27
N ILE A 212 -7.40 1.81 -5.85
CA ILE A 212 -8.04 1.33 -4.61
C ILE A 212 -7.50 2.09 -3.39
N GLY A 213 -6.18 2.30 -3.31
CA GLY A 213 -5.56 3.06 -2.22
C GLY A 213 -6.06 4.51 -2.11
N ARG A 214 -6.36 5.18 -3.23
CA ARG A 214 -6.89 6.57 -3.22
C ARG A 214 -8.28 6.69 -2.61
N TYR A 215 -9.05 5.61 -2.59
CA TYR A 215 -10.38 5.55 -2.00
C TYR A 215 -10.39 4.82 -0.66
N GLU A 216 -9.21 4.60 -0.05
CA GLU A 216 -9.05 3.95 1.25
C GLU A 216 -9.69 2.54 1.29
N GLY A 217 -9.63 1.83 0.16
CA GLY A 217 -10.06 0.43 0.10
C GLY A 217 -8.95 -0.50 0.59
N THR A 218 -9.30 -1.45 1.46
CA THR A 218 -8.37 -2.49 1.91
C THR A 218 -8.49 -3.70 1.02
N ILE A 219 -7.41 -4.05 0.30
CA ILE A 219 -7.37 -5.27 -0.51
C ILE A 219 -7.32 -6.47 0.42
N ASP A 220 -8.37 -7.29 0.40
CA ASP A 220 -8.41 -8.55 1.11
C ASP A 220 -7.57 -9.59 0.35
N GLU A 221 -7.91 -9.83 -0.91
CA GLU A 221 -7.27 -10.87 -1.71
C GLU A 221 -7.18 -10.50 -3.19
N ILE A 222 -6.14 -11.03 -3.83
CA ILE A 222 -6.03 -11.09 -5.29
C ILE A 222 -6.04 -12.57 -5.65
N ILE A 223 -7.04 -12.99 -6.43
CA ILE A 223 -7.26 -14.39 -6.82
C ILE A 223 -7.13 -14.49 -8.34
N GLY A 224 -5.91 -14.73 -8.82
CA GLY A 224 -5.65 -14.66 -10.26
C GLY A 224 -5.80 -13.23 -10.76
N ASP A 225 -6.81 -12.99 -11.59
CA ASP A 225 -7.21 -11.69 -12.14
C ASP A 225 -8.33 -10.99 -11.35
N ALA A 226 -8.91 -11.67 -10.36
CA ALA A 226 -9.94 -11.10 -9.50
C ALA A 226 -9.33 -10.33 -8.31
N ILE A 227 -9.99 -9.24 -7.92
CA ILE A 227 -9.61 -8.41 -6.77
C ILE A 227 -10.79 -8.30 -5.80
N LEU A 228 -10.56 -8.64 -4.54
CA LEU A 228 -11.50 -8.47 -3.44
C LEU A 228 -11.06 -7.32 -2.55
N VAL A 229 -11.94 -6.33 -2.37
CA VAL A 229 -11.67 -5.11 -1.60
C VAL A 229 -12.75 -4.90 -0.55
N ILE A 230 -12.32 -4.48 0.65
CA ILE A 230 -13.18 -4.13 1.77
C ILE A 230 -13.08 -2.63 2.03
N PHE A 231 -14.24 -1.99 2.19
CA PHE A 231 -14.36 -0.60 2.64
C PHE A 231 -15.06 -0.58 4.00
N GLY A 232 -14.50 0.17 4.96
CA GLY A 232 -14.97 0.22 6.36
C GLY A 232 -14.24 -0.75 7.30
N ALA A 233 -13.21 -1.45 6.83
CA ALA A 233 -12.30 -2.25 7.64
C ALA A 233 -10.87 -2.19 7.05
N PRO A 234 -9.80 -2.22 7.88
CA PRO A 234 -9.82 -2.31 9.34
C PRO A 234 -10.25 -1.01 10.02
N VAL A 235 -10.18 0.12 9.32
CA VAL A 235 -10.63 1.42 9.81
C VAL A 235 -12.10 1.62 9.46
N ALA A 236 -12.94 1.86 10.47
CA ALA A 236 -14.36 2.14 10.28
C ALA A 236 -14.55 3.48 9.57
N CYS A 237 -15.46 3.51 8.59
CA CYS A 237 -15.67 4.68 7.75
C CYS A 237 -17.15 4.78 7.36
N SER A 238 -17.86 5.85 7.72
CA SER A 238 -19.32 5.93 7.53
C SER A 238 -19.77 6.03 6.07
N ASP A 239 -18.91 6.50 5.18
CA ASP A 239 -19.14 6.64 3.74
C ASP A 239 -18.54 5.47 2.92
N HIS A 240 -18.27 4.33 3.57
CA HIS A 240 -17.67 3.14 2.94
C HIS A 240 -18.36 2.72 1.63
N ALA A 241 -19.69 2.83 1.55
CA ALA A 241 -20.45 2.49 0.35
C ALA A 241 -20.20 3.48 -0.79
N ALA A 242 -20.11 4.77 -0.49
CA ALA A 242 -19.86 5.81 -1.49
C ALA A 242 -18.42 5.72 -2.02
N LYS A 243 -17.44 5.50 -1.13
CA LYS A 243 -16.04 5.24 -1.50
C LYS A 243 -15.90 4.00 -2.38
N ALA A 244 -16.58 2.90 -2.04
CA ALA A 244 -16.56 1.68 -2.86
C ALA A 244 -17.10 1.91 -4.28
N VAL A 245 -18.23 2.61 -4.41
CA VAL A 245 -18.81 2.93 -5.72
C VAL A 245 -17.92 3.88 -6.52
N ALA A 246 -17.39 4.92 -5.88
CA ALA A 246 -16.44 5.84 -6.51
C ALA A 246 -15.17 5.10 -6.98
N CYS A 247 -14.64 4.20 -6.13
CA CYS A 247 -13.51 3.35 -6.48
C CYS A 247 -13.82 2.47 -7.70
N GLY A 248 -14.96 1.78 -7.71
CA GLY A 248 -15.37 0.95 -8.85
C GLY A 248 -15.46 1.75 -10.17
N LEU A 249 -16.04 2.95 -10.13
CA LEU A 249 -16.09 3.84 -11.29
C LEU A 249 -14.69 4.31 -11.71
N ALA A 250 -13.82 4.67 -10.77
CA ALA A 250 -12.45 5.08 -11.04
C ALA A 250 -11.61 3.95 -11.63
N MET A 251 -11.78 2.71 -11.13
CA MET A 251 -11.14 1.51 -11.66
C MET A 251 -11.54 1.27 -13.13
N GLN A 252 -12.84 1.41 -13.44
CA GLN A 252 -13.32 1.30 -14.81
C GLN A 252 -12.77 2.41 -15.73
N LEU A 253 -12.65 3.65 -15.24
CA LEU A 253 -12.03 4.74 -16.00
C LEU A 253 -10.54 4.47 -16.27
N ALA A 254 -9.82 3.96 -15.26
CA ALA A 254 -8.39 3.65 -15.34
C ALA A 254 -8.07 2.54 -16.36
N MET A 255 -9.04 1.67 -16.68
CA MET A 255 -8.89 0.68 -17.76
C MET A 255 -8.57 1.31 -19.12
N THR A 256 -8.92 2.58 -19.35
CA THR A 256 -8.57 3.30 -20.58
C THR A 256 -7.05 3.40 -20.76
N ASP A 257 -6.32 3.74 -19.69
CA ASP A 257 -4.85 3.84 -19.72
C ASP A 257 -4.21 2.44 -19.78
N VAL A 258 -4.70 1.48 -18.99
CA VAL A 258 -4.25 0.09 -19.04
C VAL A 258 -4.36 -0.46 -20.47
N ASN A 259 -5.53 -0.32 -21.09
CA ASN A 259 -5.76 -0.78 -22.46
C ASN A 259 -4.95 0.02 -23.50
N GLY A 260 -4.72 1.32 -23.29
CA GLY A 260 -3.84 2.11 -24.17
C GLY A 260 -2.41 1.57 -24.19
N ARG A 261 -1.86 1.24 -23.02
CA ARG A 261 -0.52 0.68 -22.87
C ARG A 261 -0.41 -0.75 -23.41
N LEU A 262 -1.41 -1.60 -23.14
CA LEU A 262 -1.46 -2.97 -23.66
C LEU A 262 -1.62 -2.97 -25.19
N ALA A 263 -2.54 -2.18 -25.74
CA ALA A 263 -2.75 -2.08 -27.18
C ALA A 263 -1.46 -1.69 -27.92
N ALA A 264 -0.70 -0.73 -27.39
CA ALA A 264 0.58 -0.31 -27.97
C ALA A 264 1.65 -1.41 -27.97
N LYS A 265 1.59 -2.34 -27.03
CA LYS A 265 2.62 -3.35 -26.82
C LYS A 265 2.30 -4.69 -27.50
N ASN A 266 1.09 -5.18 -27.33
CA ASN A 266 0.67 -6.53 -27.74
C ASN A 266 -0.74 -6.58 -28.35
N GLY A 267 -1.39 -5.42 -28.57
CA GLY A 267 -2.72 -5.36 -29.16
C GLY A 267 -3.83 -5.91 -28.27
N ILE A 268 -3.56 -6.16 -26.98
CA ILE A 268 -4.53 -6.71 -26.04
C ILE A 268 -5.47 -5.62 -25.55
N GLN A 269 -6.74 -5.98 -25.43
CA GLN A 269 -7.76 -5.21 -24.74
C GLN A 269 -8.40 -6.06 -23.65
N LEU A 270 -8.49 -5.49 -22.46
CA LEU A 270 -9.10 -6.06 -21.28
C LEU A 270 -10.44 -5.41 -21.00
N GLU A 271 -11.35 -6.22 -20.48
CA GLU A 271 -12.65 -5.78 -19.98
C GLU A 271 -12.79 -6.23 -18.53
N MET A 272 -13.34 -5.38 -17.67
CA MET A 272 -13.49 -5.68 -16.24
C MET A 272 -14.96 -5.60 -15.82
N GLY A 273 -15.41 -6.55 -15.02
CA GLY A 273 -16.69 -6.50 -14.31
C GLY A 273 -16.48 -6.12 -12.85
N ILE A 274 -17.36 -5.30 -12.27
CA ILE A 274 -17.30 -4.94 -10.84
C ILE A 274 -18.65 -5.11 -10.18
N GLY A 275 -18.70 -5.89 -9.10
CA GLY A 275 -19.86 -6.06 -8.23
C GLY A 275 -19.62 -5.49 -6.84
N ILE A 276 -20.60 -4.77 -6.29
CA ILE A 276 -20.49 -4.12 -4.99
C ILE A 276 -21.72 -4.43 -4.12
N HIS A 277 -21.45 -4.88 -2.89
CA HIS A 277 -22.47 -5.20 -1.92
C HIS A 277 -22.11 -4.66 -0.53
N THR A 278 -23.12 -4.23 0.23
CA THR A 278 -22.97 -3.74 1.60
C THR A 278 -23.78 -4.60 2.56
N GLY A 279 -23.16 -5.01 3.65
CA GLY A 279 -23.82 -5.73 4.73
C GLY A 279 -22.84 -6.08 5.84
N ARG A 280 -23.37 -6.72 6.89
CA ARG A 280 -22.55 -7.18 8.01
C ARG A 280 -21.63 -8.33 7.60
N VAL A 281 -20.36 -8.19 7.89
CA VAL A 281 -19.31 -9.19 7.66
C VAL A 281 -18.51 -9.38 8.93
N ILE A 282 -17.88 -10.54 9.07
CA ILE A 282 -16.89 -10.76 10.12
C ILE A 282 -15.54 -10.38 9.53
N VAL A 283 -14.89 -9.36 10.09
CA VAL A 283 -13.55 -8.94 9.69
C VAL A 283 -12.57 -9.19 10.82
N GLY A 284 -11.41 -9.75 10.50
CA GLY A 284 -10.39 -10.01 11.49
C GLY A 284 -9.34 -10.98 11.02
N ASN A 285 -8.57 -11.47 11.98
CA ASN A 285 -7.45 -12.36 11.76
C ASN A 285 -7.97 -13.80 11.62
N ILE A 286 -8.15 -14.23 10.38
CA ILE A 286 -8.65 -15.56 10.02
C ILE A 286 -7.48 -16.47 9.62
N GLY A 287 -7.49 -17.70 10.13
CA GLY A 287 -6.51 -18.72 9.78
C GLY A 287 -5.98 -19.47 10.99
N SER A 288 -4.70 -19.80 10.97
CA SER A 288 -4.01 -20.50 12.06
C SER A 288 -2.90 -19.63 12.65
N LEU A 289 -2.39 -19.97 13.83
CA LEU A 289 -1.25 -19.28 14.47
C LEU A 289 0.01 -19.19 13.59
N ARG A 290 0.17 -20.09 12.60
CA ARG A 290 1.32 -20.08 11.68
C ARG A 290 1.04 -19.33 10.37
N ARG A 291 -0.23 -19.05 10.08
CA ARG A 291 -0.67 -18.46 8.82
C ARG A 291 -2.03 -17.80 9.05
N THR A 292 -1.98 -16.53 9.40
CA THR A 292 -3.14 -15.69 9.66
C THR A 292 -3.19 -14.61 8.58
N LYS A 293 -4.40 -14.25 8.17
CA LYS A 293 -4.66 -13.18 7.22
C LYS A 293 -5.78 -12.32 7.78
N TYR A 294 -5.63 -11.00 7.69
CA TYR A 294 -6.76 -10.11 7.92
C TYR A 294 -7.73 -10.26 6.75
N ALA A 295 -8.93 -10.79 7.01
CA ALA A 295 -9.89 -11.08 5.96
C ALA A 295 -11.35 -10.84 6.37
N ALA A 296 -12.20 -10.57 5.39
CA ALA A 296 -13.65 -10.56 5.53
C ALA A 296 -14.24 -11.94 5.22
N VAL A 297 -15.09 -12.44 6.12
CA VAL A 297 -15.81 -13.71 5.94
C VAL A 297 -17.30 -13.51 6.21
N GLY A 298 -18.14 -14.17 5.40
CA GLY A 298 -19.58 -14.19 5.61
C GLY A 298 -20.36 -14.42 4.32
N SER A 299 -21.67 -14.64 4.47
CA SER A 299 -22.58 -14.76 3.33
C SER A 299 -22.60 -13.52 2.44
N ASN A 300 -22.37 -12.33 3.01
CA ASN A 300 -22.35 -11.06 2.28
C ASN A 300 -21.09 -10.91 1.39
N VAL A 301 -19.95 -11.52 1.75
CA VAL A 301 -18.76 -11.57 0.88
C VAL A 301 -19.06 -12.43 -0.35
N ASN A 302 -19.67 -13.60 -0.14
CA ASN A 302 -20.12 -14.46 -1.24
C ASN A 302 -21.17 -13.79 -2.12
N LEU A 303 -22.02 -12.93 -1.54
CA LEU A 303 -23.02 -12.17 -2.27
C LEU A 303 -22.38 -11.14 -3.20
N ALA A 304 -21.33 -10.45 -2.76
CA ALA A 304 -20.56 -9.52 -3.61
C ALA A 304 -19.98 -10.23 -4.86
N GLY A 305 -19.40 -11.41 -4.67
CA GLY A 305 -18.92 -12.24 -5.79
C GLY A 305 -20.04 -12.66 -6.76
N ARG A 306 -21.25 -12.92 -6.25
CA ARG A 306 -22.43 -13.20 -7.10
C ARG A 306 -22.91 -11.96 -7.84
N VAL A 307 -22.87 -10.79 -7.22
CA VAL A 307 -23.22 -9.52 -7.90
C VAL A 307 -22.24 -9.26 -9.04
N GLU A 308 -20.94 -9.46 -8.78
CA GLU A 308 -19.89 -9.33 -9.80
C GLU A 308 -20.16 -10.28 -10.97
N SER A 309 -20.52 -11.55 -10.72
CA SER A 309 -20.72 -12.54 -11.77
C SER A 309 -21.87 -12.20 -12.73
N PHE A 310 -22.78 -11.30 -12.36
CA PHE A 310 -23.83 -10.78 -13.23
C PHE A 310 -23.37 -9.64 -14.14
N THR A 311 -22.21 -9.03 -13.90
CA THR A 311 -21.74 -7.88 -14.67
C THR A 311 -21.25 -8.30 -16.07
N THR A 312 -21.14 -7.33 -16.97
CA THR A 312 -20.42 -7.41 -18.25
C THR A 312 -19.24 -6.45 -18.26
N GLY A 313 -18.33 -6.58 -19.23
CA GLY A 313 -17.15 -5.71 -19.32
C GLY A 313 -17.51 -4.23 -19.34
N GLY A 314 -16.96 -3.48 -18.40
CA GLY A 314 -17.21 -2.05 -18.19
C GLY A 314 -18.37 -1.72 -17.23
N GLN A 315 -19.02 -2.69 -16.60
CA GLN A 315 -20.12 -2.43 -15.66
C GLN A 315 -19.66 -2.32 -14.22
N VAL A 316 -20.38 -1.49 -13.47
CA VAL A 316 -20.40 -1.49 -12.01
C VAL A 316 -21.83 -1.80 -11.56
N LEU A 317 -22.04 -2.99 -11.01
CA LEU A 317 -23.34 -3.38 -10.44
C LEU A 317 -23.30 -3.25 -8.92
N ILE A 318 -24.34 -2.64 -8.36
CA ILE A 318 -24.50 -2.49 -6.91
C ILE A 318 -25.83 -3.07 -6.44
N THR A 319 -25.86 -3.60 -5.22
CA THR A 319 -27.11 -3.99 -4.56
C THR A 319 -27.85 -2.78 -3.99
N GLU A 320 -29.17 -2.92 -3.73
CA GLU A 320 -29.97 -1.91 -3.01
C GLU A 320 -29.36 -1.52 -1.65
N ALA A 321 -28.80 -2.48 -0.91
CA ALA A 321 -28.17 -2.21 0.38
C ALA A 321 -26.96 -1.25 0.25
N ALA A 322 -26.16 -1.40 -0.81
CA ALA A 322 -25.06 -0.47 -1.09
C ALA A 322 -25.59 0.90 -1.53
N ARG A 323 -26.62 0.92 -2.39
CA ARG A 323 -27.25 2.16 -2.86
C ARG A 323 -27.83 3.00 -1.72
N ALA A 324 -28.52 2.35 -0.77
CA ALA A 324 -29.17 3.00 0.36
C ALA A 324 -28.18 3.67 1.33
N GLY A 325 -26.94 3.19 1.39
CA GLY A 325 -25.86 3.77 2.20
C GLY A 325 -25.17 4.98 1.56
N ILE A 326 -25.59 5.43 0.38
CA ILE A 326 -24.93 6.50 -0.38
C ILE A 326 -25.80 7.76 -0.35
N ALA A 327 -25.27 8.83 0.23
CA ALA A 327 -25.92 10.15 0.23
C ALA A 327 -25.69 10.94 -1.08
N ALA A 328 -24.60 10.65 -1.79
CA ALA A 328 -24.28 11.30 -3.06
C ALA A 328 -25.27 10.93 -4.17
N SER A 329 -25.48 11.84 -5.13
CA SER A 329 -26.32 11.55 -6.30
C SER A 329 -25.68 10.49 -7.18
N LEU A 330 -26.46 9.46 -7.56
CA LEU A 330 -26.02 8.40 -8.47
C LEU A 330 -26.70 8.50 -9.83
N ARG A 331 -25.93 8.32 -10.91
CA ARG A 331 -26.49 8.06 -12.25
C ARG A 331 -26.69 6.55 -12.39
N ILE A 332 -27.95 6.12 -12.44
CA ILE A 332 -28.31 4.71 -12.63
C ILE A 332 -28.65 4.50 -14.10
N ASP A 333 -27.85 3.70 -14.79
CA ASP A 333 -27.99 3.43 -16.23
C ASP A 333 -28.86 2.18 -16.48
N GLY A 334 -29.06 1.33 -15.46
CA GLY A 334 -29.85 0.10 -15.57
C GLY A 334 -30.31 -0.44 -14.22
N GLN A 335 -31.40 -1.22 -14.22
CA GLN A 335 -31.95 -1.88 -13.05
C GLN A 335 -32.36 -3.30 -13.40
N PHE A 336 -31.97 -4.26 -12.56
CA PHE A 336 -32.15 -5.68 -12.83
C PHE A 336 -32.66 -6.40 -11.59
N GLN A 337 -33.59 -7.32 -11.78
CA GLN A 337 -34.05 -8.21 -10.74
C GLN A 337 -33.50 -9.62 -11.04
N VAL A 338 -32.68 -10.15 -10.13
CA VAL A 338 -32.00 -11.44 -10.30
C VAL A 338 -32.31 -12.39 -9.15
N GLU A 339 -32.20 -13.69 -9.39
CA GLU A 339 -32.29 -14.71 -8.36
C GLU A 339 -30.96 -15.47 -8.28
N PRO A 340 -30.07 -15.09 -7.33
CA PRO A 340 -28.81 -15.80 -7.17
C PRO A 340 -29.05 -17.21 -6.66
N LYS A 341 -28.29 -18.16 -7.18
CA LYS A 341 -28.34 -19.54 -6.74
C LYS A 341 -28.05 -19.64 -5.23
N GLY A 342 -28.98 -20.26 -4.49
CA GLY A 342 -28.88 -20.41 -3.04
C GLY A 342 -29.24 -19.17 -2.21
N ALA A 343 -29.75 -18.10 -2.84
CA ALA A 343 -30.43 -17.02 -2.11
C ALA A 343 -31.92 -17.36 -1.95
N ALA A 344 -32.46 -17.12 -0.75
CA ALA A 344 -33.89 -17.34 -0.49
C ALA A 344 -34.80 -16.25 -1.10
N ARG A 345 -34.21 -15.18 -1.65
CA ARG A 345 -34.92 -13.99 -2.14
C ARG A 345 -34.25 -13.44 -3.40
N SER A 346 -35.07 -12.86 -4.25
CA SER A 346 -34.63 -12.06 -5.39
C SER A 346 -33.84 -10.83 -4.93
N LEU A 347 -32.82 -10.45 -5.70
CA LEU A 347 -31.99 -9.27 -5.48
C LEU A 347 -32.25 -8.22 -6.56
N GLN A 348 -32.37 -6.97 -6.11
CA GLN A 348 -32.36 -5.81 -6.98
C GLN A 348 -30.92 -5.32 -7.17
N LEU A 349 -30.48 -5.25 -8.43
CA LEU A 349 -29.20 -4.72 -8.85
C LEU A 349 -29.39 -3.42 -9.64
N PHE A 350 -28.42 -2.53 -9.50
CA PHE A 350 -28.37 -1.24 -10.19
C PHE A 350 -27.04 -1.10 -10.92
N GLU A 351 -27.07 -0.75 -12.20
CA GLU A 351 -25.88 -0.36 -12.96
C GLU A 351 -25.59 1.11 -12.72
N VAL A 352 -24.44 1.39 -12.12
CA VAL A 352 -24.01 2.75 -11.79
C VAL A 352 -23.12 3.28 -12.91
N GLY A 353 -23.56 4.36 -13.54
CA GLY A 353 -22.81 5.09 -14.56
C GLY A 353 -22.10 6.35 -14.04
N GLY A 354 -22.35 6.75 -12.80
CA GLY A 354 -21.69 7.91 -12.20
C GLY A 354 -22.10 8.20 -10.77
N ILE A 355 -21.27 8.99 -10.09
CA ILE A 355 -21.45 9.47 -8.72
C ILE A 355 -21.11 10.97 -8.65
N GLY A 356 -21.95 11.74 -7.98
CA GLY A 356 -21.80 13.19 -7.82
C GLY A 356 -20.73 13.59 -6.79
N GLU A 357 -20.82 14.81 -6.26
CA GLU A 357 -19.92 15.31 -5.22
C GLU A 357 -19.90 14.39 -3.98
N PRO A 358 -18.74 14.22 -3.32
CA PRO A 358 -17.46 14.89 -3.58
C PRO A 358 -16.59 14.24 -4.67
N PHE A 359 -17.04 13.12 -5.26
CA PHE A 359 -16.20 12.31 -6.16
C PHE A 359 -16.24 12.75 -7.62
N THR A 360 -17.42 13.15 -8.11
CA THR A 360 -17.64 13.68 -9.48
C THR A 360 -17.06 12.78 -10.58
N LEU A 361 -17.46 11.50 -10.58
CA LEU A 361 -17.04 10.51 -11.57
C LEU A 361 -18.20 10.11 -12.46
N SER A 362 -17.95 9.93 -13.75
CA SER A 362 -18.94 9.42 -14.69
C SER A 362 -18.29 8.56 -15.77
N LEU A 363 -18.87 7.38 -15.98
CA LEU A 363 -18.50 6.49 -17.08
C LEU A 363 -19.15 6.94 -18.39
N PRO A 364 -18.45 6.74 -19.52
CA PRO A 364 -19.06 6.93 -20.83
C PRO A 364 -20.23 5.95 -21.03
N GLN A 365 -21.18 6.33 -21.89
CA GLN A 365 -22.25 5.41 -22.27
C GLN A 365 -21.68 4.20 -23.01
N ARG A 366 -22.15 3.01 -22.61
CA ARG A 366 -21.61 1.72 -23.05
C ARG A 366 -22.28 1.13 -24.30
N SER A 367 -23.47 1.60 -24.67
CA SER A 367 -24.24 1.00 -25.76
C SER A 367 -24.09 1.83 -27.04
N ALA A 368 -23.51 1.19 -28.06
CA ALA A 368 -23.55 1.68 -29.43
C ALA A 368 -24.91 1.34 -30.06
N PRO A 369 -25.41 2.15 -31.01
CA PRO A 369 -26.63 1.82 -31.73
C PRO A 369 -26.44 0.53 -32.52
N LEU A 370 -27.31 -0.46 -32.28
CA LEU A 370 -27.35 -1.70 -33.03
C LEU A 370 -27.71 -1.41 -34.49
N ARG A 371 -27.01 -2.09 -35.41
CA ARG A 371 -27.22 -1.94 -36.86
C ARG A 371 -27.83 -3.20 -37.44
N PRO A 372 -28.86 -3.11 -38.29
CA PRO A 372 -29.49 -4.28 -38.88
C PRO A 372 -28.54 -5.01 -39.81
N LEU A 373 -28.51 -6.33 -39.70
CA LEU A 373 -27.85 -7.19 -40.68
C LEU A 373 -28.69 -7.23 -41.96
N ALA A 374 -28.03 -7.21 -43.12
CA ALA A 374 -28.70 -7.29 -44.43
C ALA A 374 -29.61 -8.54 -44.56
N GLN A 375 -29.22 -9.64 -43.89
CA GLN A 375 -30.05 -10.82 -43.70
C GLN A 375 -29.82 -11.36 -42.28
N PRO A 376 -30.85 -11.91 -41.61
CA PRO A 376 -30.69 -12.54 -40.31
C PRO A 376 -29.64 -13.65 -40.34
N LEU A 377 -28.66 -13.58 -39.46
CA LEU A 377 -27.61 -14.60 -39.34
C LEU A 377 -28.13 -15.75 -38.46
N ALA A 378 -28.29 -16.93 -39.05
CA ALA A 378 -28.68 -18.13 -38.32
C ALA A 378 -27.57 -18.54 -37.34
N VAL A 379 -27.95 -18.80 -36.09
CA VAL A 379 -27.04 -19.19 -35.02
C VAL A 379 -27.65 -20.31 -34.18
N GLN A 380 -26.79 -21.09 -33.53
CA GLN A 380 -27.18 -22.02 -32.49
C GLN A 380 -26.71 -21.47 -31.15
N PHE A 381 -27.52 -21.59 -30.09
CA PHE A 381 -27.12 -21.11 -28.78
C PHE A 381 -27.54 -22.04 -27.65
N THR A 382 -26.81 -21.95 -26.56
CA THR A 382 -27.03 -22.67 -25.32
C THR A 382 -26.99 -21.69 -24.16
N VAL A 383 -27.96 -21.77 -23.25
CA VAL A 383 -27.91 -21.06 -21.97
C VAL A 383 -26.94 -21.82 -21.06
N LEU A 384 -25.90 -21.14 -20.60
CA LEU A 384 -24.86 -21.73 -19.76
C LEU A 384 -25.30 -21.71 -18.30
N GLU A 385 -25.36 -22.87 -17.68
CA GLU A 385 -25.47 -23.03 -16.22
C GLU A 385 -24.08 -23.33 -15.65
N GLU A 386 -23.70 -22.70 -14.54
CA GLU A 386 -22.32 -22.63 -14.00
C GLU A 386 -21.54 -23.97 -13.80
N LYS A 387 -22.17 -25.14 -13.97
CA LYS A 387 -21.49 -26.45 -13.86
C LYS A 387 -21.69 -27.40 -15.05
N PHE A 388 -22.54 -27.05 -16.02
CA PHE A 388 -22.77 -27.87 -17.20
C PHE A 388 -23.08 -26.95 -18.38
N VAL A 389 -22.45 -27.20 -19.54
CA VAL A 389 -23.00 -26.72 -20.81
C VAL A 389 -24.42 -27.27 -20.87
N GLY A 390 -25.44 -26.40 -20.87
CA GLY A 390 -26.81 -26.83 -21.05
C GLY A 390 -26.87 -27.76 -22.25
N ARG A 391 -27.31 -29.01 -22.06
CA ARG A 391 -27.27 -30.01 -23.16
C ARG A 391 -28.23 -29.66 -24.29
N THR A 392 -29.11 -28.68 -24.08
CA THR A 392 -30.07 -28.21 -25.05
C THR A 392 -29.48 -27.09 -25.89
N VAL A 393 -29.42 -27.34 -27.18
CA VAL A 393 -29.06 -26.36 -28.20
C VAL A 393 -30.35 -25.84 -28.82
N TYR A 394 -30.46 -24.52 -28.93
CA TYR A 394 -31.60 -23.83 -29.51
C TYR A 394 -31.16 -23.11 -30.78
N ASP A 395 -32.04 -23.09 -31.79
CA ASP A 395 -31.83 -22.28 -32.98
C ASP A 395 -32.31 -20.84 -32.74
N GLY A 396 -31.55 -19.88 -33.26
CA GLY A 396 -31.84 -18.46 -33.16
C GLY A 396 -31.33 -17.69 -34.37
N HIS A 397 -31.64 -16.40 -34.41
CA HIS A 397 -31.13 -15.51 -35.46
C HIS A 397 -30.61 -14.21 -34.86
N LEU A 398 -29.38 -13.82 -35.19
CA LEU A 398 -28.91 -12.45 -34.96
C LEU A 398 -29.49 -11.56 -36.06
N ILE A 399 -30.17 -10.49 -35.67
CA ILE A 399 -30.85 -9.58 -36.61
C ILE A 399 -30.23 -8.20 -36.66
N GLU A 400 -29.64 -7.75 -35.55
CA GLU A 400 -28.89 -6.51 -35.49
C GLU A 400 -27.62 -6.77 -34.69
N VAL A 401 -26.53 -6.11 -35.06
CA VAL A 401 -25.23 -6.23 -34.40
C VAL A 401 -24.56 -4.87 -34.25
N SER A 402 -23.71 -4.79 -33.25
CA SER A 402 -22.65 -3.81 -33.10
C SER A 402 -21.36 -4.58 -32.80
N ASP A 403 -20.31 -3.82 -32.52
CA ASP A 403 -19.02 -4.28 -32.06
C ASP A 403 -19.06 -5.03 -30.71
N ALA A 404 -20.06 -4.74 -29.85
CA ALA A 404 -20.16 -5.33 -28.52
C ALA A 404 -21.53 -5.95 -28.17
N GLU A 405 -22.59 -5.65 -28.92
CA GLU A 405 -23.95 -6.11 -28.63
C GLU A 405 -24.63 -6.65 -29.90
N ALA A 406 -25.60 -7.53 -29.71
CA ALA A 406 -26.48 -7.99 -30.78
C ALA A 406 -27.92 -8.16 -30.30
N ARG A 407 -28.85 -8.12 -31.26
CA ARG A 407 -30.23 -8.53 -31.04
C ARG A 407 -30.42 -9.97 -31.52
N LEU A 408 -30.74 -10.85 -30.58
CA LEU A 408 -31.03 -12.26 -30.79
C LEU A 408 -32.54 -12.48 -30.83
N ARG A 409 -33.03 -12.95 -31.97
CA ARG A 409 -34.39 -13.50 -32.09
C ARG A 409 -34.35 -14.98 -31.71
N SER A 410 -34.94 -15.28 -30.57
CA SER A 410 -34.98 -16.62 -29.95
C SER A 410 -36.44 -17.08 -29.79
N PRO A 411 -36.75 -18.38 -29.99
CA PRO A 411 -38.04 -18.95 -29.61
C PRO A 411 -38.17 -19.15 -28.09
N LEU A 412 -37.05 -19.12 -27.36
CA LEU A 412 -36.99 -19.25 -25.91
C LEU A 412 -36.98 -17.86 -25.24
N ALA A 413 -37.79 -17.69 -24.19
CA ALA A 413 -37.71 -16.53 -23.30
C ALA A 413 -36.42 -16.61 -22.46
N LEU A 414 -35.48 -15.71 -22.74
CA LEU A 414 -34.17 -15.70 -22.10
C LEU A 414 -34.21 -14.90 -20.79
N ALA A 415 -33.69 -15.49 -19.72
CA ALA A 415 -33.55 -14.81 -18.43
C ALA A 415 -32.51 -13.69 -18.53
N ILE A 416 -32.85 -12.51 -18.00
CA ILE A 416 -31.95 -11.34 -17.96
C ILE A 416 -30.69 -11.71 -17.15
N LEU A 417 -29.53 -11.27 -17.63
CA LEU A 417 -28.18 -11.56 -17.11
C LEU A 417 -27.74 -13.04 -17.15
N SER A 418 -28.47 -13.91 -17.85
CA SER A 418 -28.01 -15.26 -18.15
C SER A 418 -26.85 -15.26 -19.15
N ASN A 419 -25.93 -16.21 -18.98
CA ASN A 419 -24.80 -16.40 -19.89
C ASN A 419 -25.22 -17.29 -21.06
N LEU A 420 -24.81 -16.93 -22.27
CA LEU A 420 -25.05 -17.67 -23.50
C LEU A 420 -23.72 -18.07 -24.14
N LYS A 421 -23.69 -19.29 -24.67
CA LYS A 421 -22.74 -19.70 -25.71
C LYS A 421 -23.48 -19.75 -27.03
N ILE A 422 -23.01 -19.00 -28.02
CA ILE A 422 -23.58 -18.92 -29.36
C ILE A 422 -22.54 -19.44 -30.36
N THR A 423 -22.93 -20.42 -31.16
CA THR A 423 -22.13 -21.00 -32.24
C THR A 423 -22.64 -20.47 -33.56
N VAL A 424 -21.72 -19.93 -34.36
CA VAL A 424 -21.99 -19.41 -35.70
C VAL A 424 -21.28 -20.31 -36.71
N ALA A 425 -22.04 -20.84 -37.68
CA ALA A 425 -21.48 -21.59 -38.79
C ALA A 425 -21.15 -20.65 -39.97
N THR A 426 -20.20 -21.04 -40.81
CA THR A 426 -19.93 -20.34 -42.08
C THR A 426 -21.21 -20.31 -42.91
N SER A 427 -21.62 -19.14 -43.39
CA SER A 427 -22.81 -19.01 -44.23
C SER A 427 -22.50 -18.33 -45.57
N ALA A 428 -23.47 -18.39 -46.49
CA ALA A 428 -23.43 -17.69 -47.77
C ALA A 428 -23.30 -16.15 -47.63
N LEU A 429 -23.48 -15.60 -46.42
CA LEU A 429 -23.25 -14.20 -46.11
C LEU A 429 -21.75 -13.84 -46.01
N GLY A 430 -20.85 -14.82 -46.10
CA GLY A 430 -19.40 -14.61 -46.01
C GLY A 430 -18.90 -14.38 -44.58
N ASN A 431 -19.67 -14.76 -43.55
CA ASN A 431 -19.19 -14.77 -42.18
C ASN A 431 -18.28 -15.98 -41.91
N PRO A 432 -17.26 -15.84 -41.05
CA PRO A 432 -16.48 -16.97 -40.57
C PRO A 432 -17.31 -17.81 -39.59
N ALA A 433 -16.92 -19.09 -39.42
CA ALA A 433 -17.38 -19.89 -38.31
C ALA A 433 -16.70 -19.45 -37.01
N GLY A 434 -17.38 -19.59 -35.89
CA GLY A 434 -16.79 -19.28 -34.59
C GLY A 434 -17.79 -19.30 -33.45
N GLU A 435 -17.31 -18.87 -32.29
CA GLU A 435 -18.08 -18.84 -31.05
C GLU A 435 -18.18 -17.40 -30.52
N ILE A 436 -19.35 -17.09 -29.95
CA ILE A 436 -19.64 -15.86 -29.24
C ILE A 436 -20.16 -16.26 -27.86
N TYR A 437 -19.52 -15.75 -26.82
CA TYR A 437 -20.02 -15.79 -25.46
C TYR A 437 -20.62 -14.42 -25.14
N GLY A 438 -21.77 -14.41 -24.50
CA GLY A 438 -22.44 -13.17 -24.17
C GLY A 438 -23.40 -13.28 -23.00
N LYS A 439 -23.87 -12.14 -22.54
CA LYS A 439 -24.83 -12.01 -21.44
C LYS A 439 -26.10 -11.32 -21.93
N VAL A 440 -27.24 -11.84 -21.53
CA VAL A 440 -28.55 -11.29 -21.88
C VAL A 440 -28.76 -9.97 -21.13
N LEU A 441 -28.99 -8.88 -21.85
CA LEU A 441 -29.26 -7.56 -21.25
C LEU A 441 -30.76 -7.33 -21.06
N ASP A 442 -31.57 -7.77 -22.02
CA ASP A 442 -33.02 -7.76 -21.98
C ASP A 442 -33.60 -8.91 -22.82
N ALA A 443 -34.92 -8.93 -23.04
CA ALA A 443 -35.63 -10.00 -23.74
C ALA A 443 -35.04 -10.39 -25.11
N THR A 444 -34.31 -9.49 -25.79
CA THR A 444 -33.73 -9.76 -27.11
C THR A 444 -32.29 -9.31 -27.27
N ARG A 445 -31.78 -8.41 -26.43
CA ARG A 445 -30.40 -7.91 -26.53
C ARG A 445 -29.42 -8.74 -25.73
N ILE A 446 -28.28 -9.00 -26.35
CA ILE A 446 -27.15 -9.69 -25.75
C ILE A 446 -25.91 -8.81 -25.87
N ARG A 447 -25.05 -8.82 -24.84
CA ARG A 447 -23.73 -8.19 -24.89
C ARG A 447 -22.65 -9.25 -24.92
N PHE A 448 -21.73 -9.12 -25.86
CA PHE A 448 -20.62 -10.05 -26.01
C PHE A 448 -19.66 -9.90 -24.82
N THR A 449 -19.29 -11.02 -24.21
CA THR A 449 -18.22 -11.13 -23.21
C THR A 449 -16.95 -11.70 -23.82
N SER A 450 -17.07 -12.48 -24.89
CA SER A 450 -15.96 -12.94 -25.71
C SER A 450 -16.48 -13.32 -27.10
N ALA A 451 -15.67 -13.14 -28.13
CA ALA A 451 -15.96 -13.61 -29.47
C ALA A 451 -14.66 -14.02 -30.16
N THR A 452 -14.74 -15.00 -31.05
CA THR A 452 -13.61 -15.33 -31.93
C THR A 452 -13.16 -14.10 -32.74
N PRO A 453 -11.84 -13.86 -32.88
CA PRO A 453 -11.31 -12.65 -33.55
C PRO A 453 -11.88 -12.43 -34.95
N GLU A 454 -12.06 -13.52 -35.71
CA GLU A 454 -12.56 -13.49 -37.08
C GLU A 454 -14.02 -13.04 -37.13
N LEU A 455 -14.87 -13.55 -36.22
CA LEU A 455 -16.26 -13.10 -36.10
C LEU A 455 -16.35 -11.64 -35.66
N ARG A 456 -15.52 -11.23 -34.69
CA ARG A 456 -15.50 -9.84 -34.22
C ARG A 456 -15.12 -8.90 -35.36
N ALA A 457 -14.06 -9.21 -36.12
CA ALA A 457 -13.66 -8.43 -37.29
C ALA A 457 -14.76 -8.39 -38.38
N TRP A 458 -15.44 -9.52 -38.63
CA TRP A 458 -16.54 -9.57 -39.60
C TRP A 458 -17.74 -8.71 -39.17
N MET A 459 -18.12 -8.75 -37.90
CA MET A 459 -19.21 -7.92 -37.36
C MET A 459 -18.86 -6.43 -37.44
N SER A 460 -17.63 -6.05 -37.10
CA SER A 460 -17.16 -4.66 -37.20
C SER A 460 -17.07 -4.17 -38.65
N GLY A 461 -16.69 -5.03 -39.61
CA GLY A 461 -16.52 -4.65 -41.02
C GLY A 461 -17.81 -4.42 -41.83
N ARG A 462 -18.98 -4.79 -41.28
CA ARG A 462 -20.30 -4.53 -41.90
C ARG A 462 -21.08 -3.38 -41.23
N ILE A 463 -20.44 -2.67 -40.32
CA ILE A 463 -20.91 -1.43 -39.73
C ILE A 463 -20.53 -0.33 -40.76
N PRO A 464 -21.49 0.24 -41.54
CA PRO A 464 -21.17 1.24 -42.56
C PRO A 464 -20.39 2.47 -42.07
#